data_AF-A0A9D0TI82-F1
#
_entry.id   AF-A0A9D0TI82-F1
#
_cell.length_a   1.000
_cell.length_b   1.000
_cell.length_c   1.000
_cell.angle_alpha   90.00
_cell.angle_beta   90.00
_cell.angle_gamma   90.00
#
_symmetry.space_group_name_H-M   'P 1'
#
loop_
_entity.id
_entity.type
_entity.pdbx_description
1 polymer ?
#
loop_
_entity_poly.entity_id
_entity_poly.type
_entity_poly.pdbx_seq_one_letter_code
_entity_poly.pdbx_strand_id
1 'polypeptide(L)' 'MNKNVGNIERTIRIIVGLVLIALVFVGPQTPWGWVGIVPLVTGLL' A
#
# COMPACT_ATOMS: atom_id res chain seq x y z
N MET A 1 22.47 -13.82 8.59
CA MET A 1 21.37 -14.26 7.72
C MET A 1 20.06 -13.68 8.25
N ASN A 2 19.71 -12.46 7.85
CA ASN A 2 18.42 -11.85 8.19
C ASN A 2 17.69 -11.56 6.88
N LYS A 3 16.83 -12.49 6.46
CA LYS A 3 15.99 -12.42 5.24
C LYS A 3 14.77 -11.49 5.41
N ASN A 4 14.85 -10.52 6.32
CA ASN A 4 13.71 -9.70 6.74
C ASN A 4 13.61 -8.37 6.00
N VAL A 5 14.64 -7.97 5.26
CA VAL A 5 14.68 -6.75 4.44
C VAL A 5 13.48 -6.78 3.47
N GLY A 6 13.42 -7.80 2.60
CA GLY A 6 12.32 -7.96 1.64
C GLY A 6 10.92 -8.08 2.24
N ASN A 7 10.78 -8.72 3.41
CA ASN A 7 9.49 -8.87 4.07
C ASN A 7 8.98 -7.55 4.67
N ILE A 8 9.87 -6.76 5.27
CA ILE A 8 9.52 -5.45 5.85
C ILE A 8 9.13 -4.48 4.72
N GLU A 9 9.92 -4.41 3.66
CA GLU A 9 9.64 -3.51 2.53
C GLU A 9 8.34 -3.87 1.81
N ARG A 10 8.04 -5.17 1.69
CA ARG A 10 6.77 -5.68 1.17
C ARG A 10 5.60 -5.26 2.07
N THR A 11 5.73 -5.46 3.38
CA THR A 11 4.70 -5.13 4.36
C THR A 11 4.39 -3.64 4.37
N ILE A 12 5.42 -2.79 4.33
CA ILE A 12 5.26 -1.33 4.28
C ILE A 12 4.49 -0.92 3.01
N ARG A 13 4.82 -1.46 1.84
CA ARG A 13 4.11 -1.14 0.59
C ARG A 13 2.63 -1.52 0.64
N ILE A 14 2.32 -2.71 1.17
CA ILE A 14 0.94 -3.17 1.33
C ILE A 14 0.17 -2.21 2.26
N ILE A 15 0.75 -1.86 3.41
CA ILE A 15 0.11 -0.94 4.37
C ILE A 15 -0.12 0.43 3.73
N VAL A 16 0.88 0.99 3.04
CA VAL A 16 0.75 2.29 2.35
C VAL A 16 -0.35 2.22 1.28
N GLY A 17 -0.40 1.16 0.48
CA GLY A 17 -1.45 0.99 -0.53
C GLY A 17 -2.85 0.88 0.07
N LEU A 18 -3.00 0.15 1.18
CA LEU A 18 -4.27 0.06 1.91
C LEU A 18 -4.71 1.41 2.47
N VAL A 19 -3.79 2.18 3.07
CA VAL A 19 -4.07 3.52 3.60
C VAL A 19 -4.55 4.45 2.48
N LEU A 20 -3.85 4.46 1.33
CA LEU A 20 -4.25 5.28 0.18
C LEU A 20 -5.63 4.87 -0.36
N ILE A 21 -5.91 3.58 -0.49
CA ILE A 21 -7.23 3.10 -0.93
C ILE A 21 -8.32 3.44 0.08
N ALA A 22 -8.03 3.36 1.38
CA ALA A 22 -8.96 3.75 2.43
C ALA A 22 -9.39 5.23 2.29
N LEU A 23 -8.54 6.11 1.74
CA LEU A 23 -8.90 7.51 1.51
C LEU A 23 -10.06 7.69 0.49
N VAL A 24 -10.26 6.71 -0.40
CA VAL A 24 -11.38 6.71 -1.35
C VAL A 24 -12.72 6.50 -0.63
N PHE A 25 -12.74 5.77 0.49
CA PHE A 25 -13.96 5.36 1.19
C PHE A 25 -14.18 6.09 2.53
N VAL A 26 -13.11 6.34 3.28
CA VAL A 26 -13.16 6.89 4.65
C VAL A 26 -12.95 8.42 4.65
N GLY A 27 -12.30 8.98 3.63
CA GLY A 27 -12.19 10.43 3.42
C GLY A 27 -10.84 10.83 2.86
N PRO A 28 -10.60 12.03 2.29
CA PRO A 28 -11.52 13.04 1.73
C PRO A 28 -12.20 12.61 0.40
N GLN A 29 -12.29 11.30 0.11
CA GLN A 29 -12.83 10.76 -1.14
C GLN A 29 -12.16 11.35 -2.39
N THR A 30 -10.84 11.57 -2.30
CA THR A 30 -10.07 12.12 -3.42
C THR A 30 -9.75 11.02 -4.43
N PRO A 31 -9.78 11.32 -5.74
CA PRO A 31 -9.35 10.38 -6.77
C PRO A 31 -7.92 9.87 -6.59
N TRP A 32 -7.08 10.64 -5.86
CA TRP A 32 -5.71 10.28 -5.53
C TRP A 32 -5.58 8.99 -4.70
N GLY A 33 -6.61 8.58 -3.95
CA GLY A 33 -6.57 7.33 -3.19
C GLY A 33 -6.38 6.07 -4.06
N TRP A 34 -6.79 6.11 -5.33
CA TRP A 34 -6.59 5.03 -6.30
C TRP A 34 -5.11 4.74 -6.60
N VAL A 35 -4.21 5.71 -6.35
CA VAL A 35 -2.75 5.49 -6.45
C VAL A 35 -2.31 4.35 -5.53
N GLY A 36 -3.04 4.08 -4.44
CA GLY A 36 -2.79 2.95 -3.54
C GLY A 36 -2.83 1.57 -4.19
N ILE A 37 -3.50 1.39 -5.34
CA ILE A 37 -3.48 0.13 -6.10
C ILE A 37 -2.05 -0.23 -6.51
N VAL A 38 -1.24 0.75 -6.92
CA VAL A 38 0.12 0.50 -7.43
C VAL A 38 1.01 -0.14 -6.36
N PRO A 39 1.22 0.44 -5.17
CA PRO A 39 2.03 -0.19 -4.12
C PRO A 39 1.37 -1.46 -3.55
N LEU A 40 0.03 -1.60 -3.56
CA LEU A 40 -0.65 -2.84 -3.19
C LEU A 40 -0.28 -3.99 -4.13
N VAL A 41 -0.47 -3.79 -5.44
CA VAL A 41 -0.17 -4.81 -6.45
C VAL A 41 1.34 -5.11 -6.45
N THR A 42 2.18 -4.08 -6.38
CA THR A 42 3.65 -4.25 -6.34
C THR A 42 4.13 -4.91 -5.04
N GLY A 43 3.39 -4.77 -3.94
CA GLY A 43 3.67 -5.44 -2.68
C GLY A 43 3.09 -6.86 -2.60
N LEU A 44 2.11 -7.21 -3.45
CA LEU A 44 1.51 -8.54 -3.47
C LEU A 44 2.18 -9.47 -4.48
N LEU A 45 2.68 -8.95 -5.61
CA LEU A 45 3.57 -9.63 -6.55
C LEU A 45 4.94 -9.93 -5.92
#